data_AF-A0A957E6D3-F1
#
_entry.id   AF-A0A957E6D3-F1
#
_cell.length_a   1.000
_cell.length_b   1.000
_cell.length_c   1.000
_cell.angle_alpha   90.00
_cell.angle_beta   90.00
_cell.angle_gamma   90.00
#
_symmetry.space_group_name_H-M   'P 1'
#
loop_
_entity.id
_entity.type
_entity.pdbx_description
1 polymer ?
#
loop_
_entity_poly.entity_id
_entity_poly.type
_entity_poly.pdbx_seq_one_letter_code
_entity_poly.pdbx_strand_id
1 'polypeptide(L)'
;LCGTAVLLGLPYLFIYPINANDIYRYVIRGRITSFYAQNPFLIPPTAFPNDPFTPLAGEWASVTTPYGPLWELAAGGLTLISGDNLWLGLL
;
A
#
# COMPACT_ATOMS: atom_id res chain seq x y z
N LEU A 1 15.92 -28.62 -9.25
CA LEU A 1 15.46 -27.28 -9.69
C LEU A 1 14.16 -26.87 -9.00
N CYS A 2 13.04 -27.59 -9.15
CA CYS A 2 11.77 -27.22 -8.48
C CYS A 2 11.81 -27.31 -6.94
N GLY A 3 12.42 -28.36 -6.36
CA GLY A 3 12.48 -28.52 -4.90
C GLY A 3 13.26 -27.41 -4.17
N THR A 4 14.38 -26.96 -4.74
CA THR A 4 15.20 -25.87 -4.18
C THR A 4 14.46 -24.53 -4.23
N ALA A 5 13.74 -24.25 -5.32
CA ALA A 5 12.94 -23.03 -5.44
C ALA A 5 11.81 -22.99 -4.40
N VAL A 6 11.12 -24.11 -4.16
CA VAL A 6 10.09 -24.20 -3.12
C VAL A 6 10.69 -24.01 -1.73
N LEU A 7 11.79 -24.71 -1.43
CA LEU A 7 12.45 -24.61 -0.11
C LEU A 7 12.95 -23.20 0.21
N LEU A 8 13.54 -22.50 -0.76
CA LEU A 8 13.97 -21.10 -0.59
C LEU A 8 12.81 -20.12 -0.62
N GLY A 9 11.68 -20.49 -1.24
CA GLY A 9 10.46 -19.67 -1.32
C GLY A 9 9.64 -19.65 -0.03
N LEU A 10 9.59 -20.77 0.71
CA LEU A 10 8.74 -20.92 1.90
C LEU A 10 8.93 -19.83 2.98
N PRO A 11 10.15 -19.37 3.32
CA PRO A 11 10.33 -18.29 4.28
C PRO A 11 9.67 -16.97 3.88
N TYR A 12 9.52 -16.69 2.58
CA TYR A 12 8.90 -15.45 2.10
C TYR A 12 7.41 -15.35 2.44
N LEU A 13 6.74 -16.47 2.70
CA LEU A 13 5.36 -16.48 3.19
C LEU A 13 5.21 -15.82 4.57
N PHE A 14 6.30 -15.75 5.34
CA PHE A 14 6.33 -15.19 6.69
C PHE A 14 7.06 -13.85 6.78
N ILE A 15 7.48 -13.30 5.63
CA ILE A 15 8.26 -12.07 5.58
C ILE A 15 7.38 -10.82 5.77
N TYR A 16 6.08 -10.88 5.47
CA TYR A 16 5.18 -9.77 5.77
C TYR A 16 5.18 -9.47 7.28
N PRO A 17 5.42 -8.21 7.71
CA PRO A 17 5.46 -6.97 6.93
C PRO A 17 6.86 -6.43 6.58
N ILE A 18 7.94 -7.17 6.82
CA ILE A 18 9.33 -6.74 6.63
C ILE A 18 9.65 -6.64 5.14
N ASN A 19 9.96 -5.44 4.62
CA ASN A 19 10.37 -5.17 3.22
C ASN A 19 9.39 -5.51 2.08
N ALA A 20 8.18 -6.02 2.35
CA ALA A 20 7.23 -6.44 1.31
C ALA A 20 5.84 -5.78 1.45
N ASN A 21 5.81 -4.50 1.85
CA ASN A 21 4.56 -3.77 2.12
C ASN A 21 4.19 -2.70 1.09
N ASP A 22 4.98 -2.55 0.01
CA ASP A 22 4.77 -1.49 -0.98
C ASP A 22 3.39 -1.53 -1.63
N ILE A 23 2.87 -2.73 -1.90
CA ILE A 23 1.55 -2.89 -2.51
C ILE A 23 0.43 -2.31 -1.63
N TYR A 24 0.51 -2.52 -0.31
CA TYR A 24 -0.44 -1.94 0.64
C TYR A 24 -0.25 -0.42 0.73
N ARG A 25 0.99 0.06 0.66
CA ARG A 25 1.29 1.50 0.68
C ARG A 25 0.77 2.22 -0.56
N TYR A 26 0.63 1.57 -1.72
CA TYR A 26 -0.04 2.15 -2.88
C TYR A 26 -1.53 2.33 -2.63
N VAL A 27 -2.19 1.32 -2.08
CA VAL A 27 -3.61 1.39 -1.70
C VAL A 27 -3.83 2.52 -0.70
N ILE A 28 -3.03 2.58 0.36
CA ILE A 28 -3.22 3.59 1.42
C ILE A 28 -2.99 5.00 0.87
N ARG A 29 -1.93 5.21 0.08
CA ARG A 29 -1.67 6.52 -0.53
C ARG A 29 -2.72 6.92 -1.57
N GLY A 30 -3.22 5.98 -2.35
CA GLY A 30 -4.37 6.23 -3.23
C GLY A 30 -5.58 6.72 -2.45
N ARG A 31 -5.86 6.12 -1.28
CA ARG A 31 -6.96 6.54 -0.40
C ARG A 31 -6.80 7.92 0.20
N ILE A 32 -5.57 8.35 0.49
CA ILE A 32 -5.28 9.75 0.88
C ILE A 32 -5.87 10.73 -0.15
N THR A 33 -5.73 10.41 -1.44
CA THR A 33 -6.33 11.23 -2.51
C THR A 33 -7.83 10.96 -2.69
N SER A 34 -8.27 9.71 -2.79
CA SER A 34 -9.65 9.38 -3.19
C SER A 34 -10.70 9.52 -2.10
N PHE A 35 -10.37 9.24 -0.82
CA PHE A 35 -11.31 9.29 0.31
C PHE A 35 -11.13 10.52 1.18
N TYR A 36 -9.89 11.01 1.29
CA TYR A 36 -9.58 12.15 2.16
C TYR A 36 -9.39 13.46 1.40
N ALA A 37 -9.34 13.44 0.06
CA ALA A 37 -9.06 14.60 -0.78
C ALA A 37 -7.78 15.35 -0.35
N GLN A 38 -6.79 14.61 0.17
CA GLN A 38 -5.51 15.13 0.63
C GLN A 38 -4.39 14.77 -0.36
N ASN A 39 -3.27 15.48 -0.22
CA ASN A 39 -2.12 15.32 -1.09
C ASN A 39 -1.09 14.33 -0.48
N PRO A 40 -0.87 13.14 -1.09
CA PRO A 40 0.04 12.12 -0.57
C PRO A 40 1.53 12.52 -0.67
N PHE A 41 1.85 13.60 -1.38
CA PHE A 41 3.18 14.22 -1.40
C PHE A 41 3.48 15.03 -0.14
N LEU A 42 2.43 15.48 0.56
CA LEU A 42 2.54 16.35 1.73
C LEU A 42 2.12 15.64 3.02
N ILE A 43 1.15 14.72 2.93
CA ILE A 43 0.53 14.09 4.07
C ILE A 43 0.83 12.59 4.07
N PRO A 44 1.44 12.04 5.14
CA PRO A 44 1.74 10.62 5.23
C PRO A 44 0.52 9.79 5.67
N PRO A 45 0.54 8.46 5.44
CA PRO A 45 -0.49 7.53 5.94
C PRO A 45 -0.83 7.66 7.43
N THR A 46 0.14 7.94 8.30
CA THR A 46 -0.08 8.09 9.75
C THR A 46 -1.02 9.24 10.12
N ALA A 47 -1.29 10.19 9.22
CA ALA A 47 -2.29 11.23 9.45
C ALA A 47 -3.73 10.70 9.44
N PHE A 48 -3.96 9.46 8.97
CA PHE A 48 -5.25 8.81 8.87
C PHE A 48 -5.29 7.51 9.68
N PRO A 49 -5.17 7.58 11.03
CA PRO A 49 -5.13 6.39 11.88
C PRO A 49 -6.45 5.60 11.89
N ASN A 50 -7.55 6.22 11.46
CA ASN A 50 -8.87 5.60 11.38
C ASN A 50 -9.15 4.95 10.02
N ASP A 51 -8.26 5.09 9.03
CA ASP A 51 -8.39 4.35 7.78
C ASP A 51 -8.13 2.86 8.05
N PRO A 52 -8.99 1.94 7.55
CA PRO A 52 -8.85 0.51 7.82
C PRO A 52 -7.52 -0.07 7.32
N PHE A 53 -6.86 0.57 6.35
CA PHE A 53 -5.65 0.05 5.73
C PHE A 53 -4.37 0.69 6.25
N THR A 54 -4.43 1.82 6.97
CA THR A 54 -3.25 2.46 7.58
C THR A 54 -2.36 1.50 8.40
N PRO A 55 -2.90 0.53 9.17
CA PRO A 55 -2.06 -0.46 9.88
C PRO A 55 -1.18 -1.32 8.95
N LEU A 56 -1.51 -1.42 7.67
CA LEU A 56 -0.75 -2.20 6.67
C LEU A 56 0.43 -1.43 6.07
N ALA A 57 0.56 -0.12 6.35
CA ALA A 57 1.64 0.72 5.81
C ALA A 57 3.04 0.36 6.38
N GLY A 58 3.09 -0.38 7.49
CA GLY A 58 4.31 -0.87 8.13
C GLY A 58 5.32 0.23 8.49
N GLU A 59 6.60 -0.05 8.32
CA GLU A 59 7.71 0.81 8.77
C GLU A 59 7.77 2.19 8.09
N TRP A 60 7.16 2.34 6.92
CA TRP A 60 7.16 3.57 6.13
C TRP A 60 5.86 4.37 6.26
N ALA A 61 5.02 4.09 7.25
CA ALA A 61 3.72 4.73 7.43
C ALA A 61 3.82 6.25 7.65
N SER A 62 4.95 6.74 8.17
CA SER A 62 5.19 8.17 8.42
C SER A 62 5.80 8.90 7.21
N VAL A 63 5.99 8.22 6.08
CA VAL A 63 6.67 8.78 4.90
C VAL A 63 5.69 9.06 3.77
N THR A 64 5.83 10.23 3.15
CA THR A 64 5.05 10.65 1.99
C THR A 64 5.45 9.87 0.73
N THR A 65 4.73 10.07 -0.37
CA THR A 65 5.05 9.35 -1.61
C THR A 65 6.38 9.78 -2.25
N PRO A 66 7.27 8.82 -2.60
CA PRO A 66 8.43 9.08 -3.45
C PRO A 66 8.10 8.95 -4.96
N TYR A 67 6.89 8.53 -5.32
CA TYR A 67 6.52 8.24 -6.71
C TYR A 67 5.99 9.47 -7.44
N GLY A 68 5.99 9.43 -8.77
CA GLY A 68 5.52 10.54 -9.60
C GLY A 68 3.99 10.70 -9.59
N PRO A 69 3.46 11.89 -9.94
CA PRO A 69 2.01 12.18 -9.87
C PRO A 69 1.12 11.21 -10.64
N LEU A 70 1.56 10.69 -11.79
CA LEU A 70 0.78 9.73 -12.56
C LEU A 70 0.52 8.43 -11.80
N TRP A 71 1.50 7.97 -11.01
CA TRP A 71 1.36 6.78 -10.19
C TRP A 71 0.33 6.98 -9.08
N GLU A 72 0.43 8.11 -8.37
CA GLU A 72 -0.50 8.46 -7.29
C GLU A 72 -1.94 8.68 -7.80
N LEU A 73 -2.10 9.26 -9.00
CA LEU A 73 -3.41 9.39 -9.64
C LEU A 73 -4.01 8.04 -10.02
N ALA A 74 -3.18 7.11 -10.54
CA ALA A 74 -3.64 5.75 -10.84
C ALA A 74 -4.06 5.00 -9.57
N ALA A 75 -3.26 5.09 -8.49
CA ALA A 75 -3.60 4.52 -7.19
C ALA A 75 -4.88 5.16 -6.61
N GLY A 76 -5.04 6.48 -6.75
CA GLY A 76 -6.26 7.20 -6.37
C GLY A 76 -7.49 6.72 -7.13
N GLY A 77 -7.38 6.55 -8.45
CA GLY A 77 -8.46 6.01 -9.28
C GLY A 77 -8.82 4.57 -8.92
N LEU A 78 -7.83 3.71 -8.72
CA LEU A 78 -8.06 2.31 -8.32
C LEU A 78 -8.75 2.24 -6.96
N THR A 79 -8.29 3.02 -5.99
CA THR A 79 -8.86 3.03 -4.64
C THR A 79 -10.26 3.62 -4.59
N LEU A 80 -10.56 4.62 -5.43
CA LEU A 80 -11.92 5.12 -5.59
C LEU A 80 -12.89 4.01 -6.05
N ILE A 81 -12.42 3.09 -6.91
CA ILE A 81 -13.22 1.97 -7.42
C ILE A 81 -13.28 0.83 -6.40
N SER A 82 -12.14 0.48 -5.77
CA SER A 82 -12.07 -0.65 -4.83
C SER A 82 -12.69 -0.35 -3.47
N GLY A 83 -12.72 0.92 -3.06
CA GLY A 83 -13.19 1.34 -1.75
C GLY A 83 -12.50 0.58 -0.62
N ASP A 84 -13.29 0.02 0.28
CA ASP A 84 -12.80 -0.78 1.42
C ASP A 84 -12.57 -2.26 1.05
N ASN A 85 -12.61 -2.62 -0.23
CA ASN A 85 -12.22 -3.95 -0.69
C ASN A 85 -10.72 -4.00 -1.00
N LEU A 86 -9.95 -4.44 0.00
CA LEU A 86 -8.49 -4.55 -0.12
C LEU A 86 -8.07 -5.44 -1.30
N TRP A 87 -8.74 -6.57 -1.53
CA TRP A 87 -8.39 -7.49 -2.62
C TRP A 87 -8.51 -6.83 -3.99
N LEU A 88 -9.56 -6.06 -4.23
CA LEU A 88 -9.71 -5.30 -5.48
C LEU A 88 -8.69 -4.17 -5.60
N GLY A 89 -8.21 -3.62 -4.48
CA GLY A 89 -7.14 -2.62 -4.48
C GLY A 89 -5.74 -3.18 -4.73
N LEU A 90 -5.55 -4.49 -4.59
CA LEU A 90 -4.26 -5.17 -4.78
C LEU A 90 -4.10 -5.83 -6.16
N LEU A 91 -5.18 -5.93 -6.95
CA LEU A 91 -5.21 -6.49 -8.31
C LEU A 91 -4.97 -5.41 -9.36
#